data_AF-A0A3L5TU09-F1
#
_entry.id   AF-A0A3L5TU09-F1
#
_cell.length_a   1.000
_cell.length_b   1.000
_cell.length_c   1.000
_cell.angle_alpha   90.00
_cell.angle_beta   90.00
_cell.angle_gamma   90.00
#
_symmetry.space_group_name_H-M   'P 1'
#
loop_
_entity.id
_entity.type
_entity.pdbx_description
1 polymer ?
#
loop_
_entity_poly.entity_id
_entity_poly.type
_entity_poly.pdbx_seq_one_letter_code
_entity_poly.pdbx_strand_id
1 'polypeptide(L)'
;MANRNFSKTYTGTGHYYGLYGGGTSNHLSSGHLGVTTSERSPYNSRSTSPAGLSYLDNIRHRNPSEESPGFDRDRHRDTQLSTSKQDDVLKLISCVRKLQDVDLDKIEKEIDGYKRTVHTNNQRDVENTKEELQKLKEKNLALEETTESLNKKYMQVVEEKSEYEEKFQKAKEEFRQQDKQIKYLERIVSEKDLEVKTLAKEKESALSRLSKEMGDKLSQENTAIADLSDPNRSTKLAELYNTLYDNEWTDALETLQSAGLDEEHAVRSLLEIIKNIYDFCSKVKDDHMQQLEAHLMNPFLQRQAWATESVSSQAPKQVRSIII
;
A
#
# COMPACT_ATOMS: atom_id res chain seq x y z
N MET A 1 49.67 0.64 -5.45
CA MET A 1 48.44 -0.19 -5.40
C MET A 1 47.40 0.61 -4.64
N ALA A 2 46.31 0.93 -5.33
CA ALA A 2 45.30 1.89 -4.89
C ALA A 2 44.40 1.30 -3.81
N ASN A 3 43.97 2.10 -2.83
CA ASN A 3 42.67 1.90 -2.21
C ASN A 3 42.03 3.24 -1.82
N ARG A 4 40.92 3.53 -2.50
CA ARG A 4 40.02 4.66 -2.30
C ARG A 4 39.01 4.29 -1.22
N ASN A 5 38.95 5.05 -0.14
CA ASN A 5 37.82 5.01 0.79
C ASN A 5 36.84 6.13 0.40
N PHE A 6 35.71 5.74 -0.18
CA PHE A 6 34.52 6.59 -0.35
C PHE A 6 33.65 6.44 0.90
N SER A 7 33.52 7.51 1.68
CA SER A 7 32.50 7.64 2.71
C SER A 7 31.22 8.17 2.06
N LYS A 8 30.10 7.44 2.22
CA LYS A 8 28.76 7.92 1.89
C LYS A 8 27.97 8.05 3.19
N THR A 9 27.67 9.28 3.56
CA THR A 9 26.70 9.64 4.59
C THR A 9 25.29 9.51 4.03
N TYR A 10 24.48 8.62 4.61
CA TYR A 10 23.03 8.58 4.39
C TYR A 10 22.34 9.24 5.59
N THR A 11 21.71 10.39 5.35
CA THR A 11 20.76 11.03 6.27
C THR A 11 19.37 10.48 5.98
N GLY A 12 18.87 9.59 6.83
CA GLY A 12 17.52 9.04 6.76
C GLY A 12 16.61 9.68 7.81
N THR A 13 15.75 10.60 7.36
CA THR A 13 14.60 11.16 8.09
C THR A 13 13.53 10.08 8.30
N GLY A 14 13.38 9.60 9.54
CA GLY A 14 12.31 8.68 9.93
C GLY A 14 11.01 9.42 10.26
N HIS A 15 9.94 9.15 9.51
CA HIS A 15 8.57 9.51 9.86
C HIS A 15 7.97 8.45 10.79
N TYR A 16 7.46 8.89 11.95
CA TYR A 16 6.65 8.08 12.86
C TYR A 16 5.20 8.00 12.36
N TYR A 17 4.71 6.79 12.08
CA TYR A 17 3.28 6.50 12.06
C TYR A 17 2.95 5.57 13.23
N GLY A 18 2.10 6.06 14.13
CA GLY A 18 1.58 5.34 15.27
C GLY A 18 0.56 4.28 14.87
N LEU A 19 0.75 3.07 15.40
CA LEU A 19 -0.21 1.99 15.44
C LEU A 19 -1.04 2.13 16.72
N TYR A 20 -2.35 2.32 16.60
CA TYR A 20 -3.30 1.95 17.65
C TYR A 20 -4.01 0.67 17.23
N GLY A 21 -3.65 -0.42 17.91
CA GLY A 21 -4.39 -1.67 17.93
C GLY A 21 -5.44 -1.66 19.05
N GLY A 22 -6.55 -2.33 18.80
CA GLY A 22 -7.61 -2.61 19.77
C GLY A 22 -8.89 -2.93 19.00
N GLY A 23 -9.63 -3.99 19.25
CA GLY A 23 -9.48 -5.12 20.14
C GLY A 23 -10.49 -6.17 19.66
N THR A 24 -10.20 -7.42 19.95
CA THR A 24 -11.02 -8.59 19.66
C THR A 24 -12.37 -8.55 20.38
N SER A 25 -13.45 -8.90 19.69
CA SER A 25 -14.59 -9.59 20.32
C SER A 25 -15.31 -10.48 19.31
N ASN A 26 -15.22 -11.78 19.58
CA ASN A 26 -15.99 -12.82 18.92
C ASN A 26 -17.42 -12.80 19.47
N HIS A 27 -18.41 -12.63 18.59
CA HIS A 27 -19.75 -13.16 18.83
C HIS A 27 -20.18 -14.00 17.63
N LEU A 28 -20.18 -15.30 17.88
CA LEU A 28 -20.84 -16.32 17.07
C LEU A 28 -22.33 -15.98 16.98
N SER A 29 -22.84 -15.82 15.76
CA SER A 29 -24.26 -15.93 15.49
C SER A 29 -24.47 -16.76 14.23
N SER A 30 -25.11 -17.91 14.43
CA SER A 30 -25.56 -18.85 13.43
C SER A 30 -26.46 -18.15 12.40
N GLY A 31 -25.99 -18.10 11.15
CA GLY A 31 -26.75 -17.62 10.00
C GLY A 31 -26.69 -18.63 8.88
N HIS A 32 -27.68 -19.52 8.88
CA HIS A 32 -28.03 -20.47 7.84
C HIS A 32 -28.21 -19.74 6.48
N LEU A 33 -27.39 -20.04 5.48
CA LEU A 33 -27.68 -19.64 4.10
C LEU A 33 -27.41 -20.80 3.14
N GLY A 34 -28.52 -21.27 2.57
CA GLY A 34 -28.62 -22.36 1.64
C GLY A 34 -27.92 -22.08 0.31
N VAL A 35 -27.38 -23.15 -0.25
CA VAL A 35 -26.95 -23.24 -1.63
C VAL A 35 -28.21 -23.18 -2.51
N THR A 36 -28.40 -22.07 -3.21
CA THR A 36 -29.31 -22.02 -4.36
C THR A 36 -28.48 -21.87 -5.63
N THR A 37 -28.48 -22.93 -6.43
CA THR A 37 -28.14 -22.90 -7.85
C THR A 37 -29.14 -22.00 -8.56
N SER A 38 -28.70 -20.83 -9.02
CA SER A 38 -29.53 -19.93 -9.83
C SER A 38 -28.96 -19.82 -11.23
N GLU A 39 -29.79 -20.26 -12.17
CA GLU A 39 -29.68 -20.16 -13.62
C GLU A 39 -29.31 -18.75 -14.07
N ARG A 40 -28.33 -18.62 -14.96
CA ARG A 40 -28.15 -17.41 -15.78
C ARG A 40 -28.65 -17.65 -17.19
N SER A 41 -29.90 -17.25 -17.39
CA SER A 41 -30.52 -16.94 -18.67
C SER A 41 -29.80 -15.76 -19.36
N PRO A 42 -29.61 -15.79 -20.70
CA PRO A 42 -29.08 -14.66 -21.44
C PRO A 42 -30.21 -13.98 -22.22
N TYR A 43 -30.80 -12.91 -21.70
CA TYR A 43 -31.53 -11.95 -22.54
C TYR A 43 -31.53 -10.53 -21.96
N ASN A 44 -30.90 -9.65 -22.75
CA ASN A 44 -31.46 -8.41 -23.30
C ASN A 44 -31.73 -7.18 -22.40
N SER A 45 -31.04 -6.10 -22.73
CA SER A 45 -31.56 -4.72 -22.76
C SER A 45 -30.72 -3.97 -23.81
N ARG A 46 -31.15 -3.82 -25.07
CA ARG A 46 -32.03 -2.76 -25.60
C ARG A 46 -31.76 -1.35 -25.04
N SER A 47 -31.20 -0.50 -25.90
CA SER A 47 -31.56 0.92 -26.04
C SER A 47 -31.15 1.36 -27.47
N THR A 48 -32.09 1.39 -28.41
CA THR A 48 -32.80 2.60 -28.89
C THR A 48 -31.93 3.56 -29.70
N SER A 49 -32.11 3.61 -31.03
CA SER A 49 -32.67 4.76 -31.76
C SER A 49 -32.70 4.51 -33.29
N PRO A 50 -33.36 5.35 -34.12
CA PRO A 50 -34.48 4.89 -34.94
C PRO A 50 -34.33 5.20 -36.44
N ALA A 51 -35.31 4.73 -37.21
CA ALA A 51 -35.90 5.37 -38.39
C ALA A 51 -34.98 6.00 -39.46
N GLY A 52 -34.99 5.39 -40.65
CA GLY A 52 -34.61 6.02 -41.92
C GLY A 52 -34.94 5.06 -43.07
N LEU A 53 -36.22 4.80 -43.34
CA LEU A 53 -36.89 5.33 -44.53
C LEU A 53 -36.08 5.14 -45.82
N SER A 54 -36.05 3.91 -46.34
CA SER A 54 -35.77 3.64 -47.76
C SER A 54 -37.04 3.97 -48.56
N TYR A 55 -37.15 5.22 -49.01
CA TYR A 55 -38.17 5.69 -49.94
C TYR A 55 -37.47 6.52 -51.02
N LEU A 56 -37.91 6.33 -52.28
CA LEU A 56 -37.50 7.07 -53.50
C LEU A 56 -36.17 6.57 -54.10
N ASP A 57 -36.00 6.25 -55.38
CA ASP A 57 -36.77 6.51 -56.59
C ASP A 57 -36.55 5.38 -57.61
N ASN A 58 -37.64 4.77 -58.08
CA ASN A 58 -37.67 3.97 -59.31
C ASN A 58 -38.77 4.53 -60.19
N ILE A 59 -38.57 5.74 -60.69
CA ILE A 59 -39.39 6.32 -61.76
C ILE A 59 -38.88 5.72 -63.08
N ARG A 60 -39.32 4.50 -63.39
CA ARG A 60 -39.33 4.04 -64.78
C ARG A 60 -40.50 4.72 -65.49
N HIS A 61 -40.16 5.55 -66.46
CA HIS A 61 -41.07 6.19 -67.39
C HIS A 61 -42.14 5.22 -67.90
N ARG A 62 -43.40 5.56 -67.60
CA ARG A 62 -44.58 5.13 -68.37
C ARG A 62 -44.39 5.63 -69.81
N ASN A 63 -44.41 4.72 -70.77
CA ASN A 63 -44.86 5.02 -72.13
C ASN A 63 -46.38 5.18 -72.11
N PRO A 64 -46.96 6.29 -72.59
CA PRO A 64 -48.32 6.31 -73.08
C PRO A 64 -48.27 6.21 -74.62
N SER A 65 -48.54 5.02 -75.13
CA SER A 65 -48.83 4.79 -76.54
C SER A 65 -50.18 4.06 -76.63
N GLU A 66 -51.25 4.82 -76.45
CA GLU A 66 -52.64 4.54 -76.85
C GLU A 66 -53.13 5.85 -77.48
N GLU A 67 -53.22 5.94 -78.81
CA GLU A 67 -54.38 5.58 -79.65
C GLU A 67 -55.27 6.81 -79.99
N SER A 68 -55.23 7.17 -81.29
CA SER A 68 -56.34 7.67 -82.13
C SER A 68 -56.98 9.05 -81.82
N PRO A 69 -57.78 9.67 -82.72
CA PRO A 69 -58.26 9.21 -84.03
C PRO A 69 -58.02 10.18 -85.20
N GLY A 70 -57.88 9.62 -86.40
CA GLY A 70 -58.18 10.34 -87.65
C GLY A 70 -59.66 10.73 -87.66
N PHE A 71 -59.93 12.02 -87.62
CA PHE A 71 -61.25 12.58 -87.88
C PHE A 71 -61.27 13.12 -89.32
N ASP A 72 -61.95 12.37 -90.19
CA ASP A 72 -62.62 12.93 -91.35
C ASP A 72 -63.57 14.07 -90.91
N ARG A 73 -63.59 15.18 -91.65
CA ARG A 73 -64.83 15.85 -92.09
C ARG A 73 -64.57 17.04 -93.02
N ASP A 74 -65.13 16.90 -94.21
CA ASP A 74 -66.03 17.86 -94.87
C ASP A 74 -65.52 19.22 -95.35
N ARG A 75 -65.42 19.28 -96.69
CA ARG A 75 -66.22 20.17 -97.57
C ARG A 75 -66.94 21.33 -96.86
N HIS A 76 -66.61 22.56 -97.25
CA HIS A 76 -67.53 23.38 -98.07
C HIS A 76 -67.00 24.77 -98.44
N ARG A 77 -67.41 25.18 -99.64
CA ARG A 77 -67.71 26.56 -100.10
C ARG A 77 -66.56 27.49 -100.45
N ASP A 78 -66.16 27.37 -101.72
CA ASP A 78 -65.73 28.51 -102.53
C ASP A 78 -66.85 29.55 -102.60
N THR A 79 -66.69 30.63 -101.84
CA THR A 79 -67.47 31.85 -102.00
C THR A 79 -66.57 32.82 -102.74
N GLN A 80 -66.83 33.06 -104.04
CA GLN A 80 -66.10 34.05 -104.82
C GLN A 80 -66.36 35.44 -104.25
N LEU A 81 -65.48 35.90 -103.36
CA LEU A 81 -65.39 37.29 -102.93
C LEU A 81 -64.65 38.08 -104.01
N SER A 82 -65.24 39.21 -104.39
CA SER A 82 -64.65 40.26 -105.23
C SER A 82 -63.16 40.51 -104.94
N THR A 83 -62.37 40.61 -106.01
CA THR A 83 -60.90 40.72 -106.07
C THR A 83 -60.30 41.86 -105.23
N SER A 84 -61.09 42.85 -104.84
CA SER A 84 -60.66 43.93 -103.93
C SER A 84 -60.59 43.49 -102.46
N LYS A 85 -61.45 42.56 -102.02
CA LYS A 85 -61.47 42.08 -100.63
C LYS A 85 -60.45 40.97 -100.40
N GLN A 86 -60.04 40.24 -101.45
CA GLN A 86 -58.98 39.23 -101.36
C GLN A 86 -57.61 39.84 -101.09
N ASP A 87 -57.31 41.00 -101.67
CA ASP A 87 -56.02 41.68 -101.47
C ASP A 87 -55.87 42.22 -100.03
N ASP A 88 -56.96 42.75 -99.46
CA ASP A 88 -56.99 43.17 -98.05
C ASP A 88 -56.87 41.99 -97.08
N VAL A 89 -57.48 40.85 -97.40
CA VAL A 89 -57.32 39.60 -96.62
C VAL A 89 -55.87 39.09 -96.68
N LEU A 90 -55.21 39.13 -97.84
CA LEU A 90 -53.81 38.73 -97.98
C LEU A 90 -52.86 39.67 -97.20
N LYS A 91 -53.13 40.98 -97.21
CA LYS A 91 -52.40 41.97 -96.38
C LYS A 91 -52.61 41.73 -94.90
N LEU A 92 -53.85 41.43 -94.48
CA LEU A 92 -54.16 41.10 -93.08
C LEU A 92 -53.46 39.81 -92.65
N ILE A 93 -53.48 38.76 -93.48
CA ILE A 93 -52.76 37.49 -93.25
C ILE A 93 -51.25 37.74 -93.13
N SER A 94 -50.68 38.61 -93.98
CA SER A 94 -49.27 38.99 -93.90
C SER A 94 -48.95 39.71 -92.58
N CYS A 95 -49.78 40.66 -92.16
CA CYS A 95 -49.63 41.34 -90.87
C CYS A 95 -49.74 40.38 -89.68
N VAL A 96 -50.71 39.47 -89.70
CA VAL A 96 -50.89 38.46 -88.64
C VAL A 96 -49.69 37.53 -88.56
N ARG A 97 -49.15 37.07 -89.69
CA ARG A 97 -47.91 36.26 -89.69
C ARG A 97 -46.73 37.04 -89.11
N LYS A 98 -46.53 38.30 -89.51
CA LYS A 98 -45.44 39.13 -88.96
C LYS A 98 -45.58 39.33 -87.45
N LEU A 99 -46.79 39.53 -86.93
CA LEU A 99 -47.03 39.61 -85.49
C LEU A 99 -46.75 38.26 -84.80
N GLN A 100 -47.18 37.14 -85.39
CA GLN A 100 -46.86 35.79 -84.90
C GLN A 100 -45.35 35.51 -84.88
N ASP A 101 -44.62 35.91 -85.92
CA ASP A 101 -43.17 35.72 -86.01
C ASP A 101 -42.44 36.53 -84.92
N VAL A 102 -42.89 37.77 -84.66
CA VAL A 102 -42.33 38.60 -83.58
C VAL A 102 -42.60 38.00 -82.19
N ASP A 103 -43.81 37.49 -81.95
CA ASP A 103 -44.16 36.83 -80.68
C ASP A 103 -43.38 35.51 -80.49
N LEU A 104 -43.19 34.74 -81.57
CA LEU A 104 -42.35 33.53 -81.55
C LEU A 104 -40.90 33.87 -81.23
N ASP A 105 -40.32 34.89 -81.88
CA ASP A 105 -38.93 35.31 -81.66
C ASP A 105 -38.69 35.82 -80.22
N LYS A 106 -39.72 36.43 -79.61
CA LYS A 106 -39.70 36.81 -78.20
C LYS A 106 -39.75 35.59 -77.28
N ILE A 107 -40.65 34.64 -77.55
CA ILE A 107 -40.78 33.40 -76.78
C ILE A 107 -39.48 32.58 -76.86
N GLU A 108 -38.87 32.47 -78.04
CA GLU A 108 -37.59 31.77 -78.22
C GLU A 108 -36.47 32.40 -77.38
N LYS A 109 -36.37 33.74 -77.39
CA LYS A 109 -35.40 34.46 -76.54
C LYS A 109 -35.64 34.23 -75.05
N GLU A 110 -36.89 34.20 -74.60
CA GLU A 110 -37.24 33.88 -73.22
C GLU A 110 -36.86 32.44 -72.87
N ILE A 111 -37.20 31.47 -73.72
CA ILE A 111 -36.83 30.06 -73.56
C ILE A 111 -35.31 29.91 -73.46
N ASP A 112 -34.54 30.57 -74.32
CA ASP A 112 -33.08 30.51 -74.29
C ASP A 112 -32.49 31.24 -73.07
N GLY A 113 -33.16 32.28 -72.59
CA GLY A 113 -32.87 32.90 -71.29
C GLY A 113 -33.04 31.90 -70.15
N TYR A 114 -34.21 31.25 -70.06
CA TYR A 114 -34.50 30.23 -69.04
C TYR A 114 -33.53 29.05 -69.12
N LYS A 115 -33.26 28.51 -70.31
CA LYS A 115 -32.29 27.43 -70.51
C LYS A 115 -30.91 27.79 -69.98
N ARG A 116 -30.43 29.02 -70.24
CA ARG A 116 -29.14 29.50 -69.72
C ARG A 116 -29.15 29.63 -68.20
N THR A 117 -30.18 30.21 -67.61
CA THR A 117 -30.30 30.35 -66.15
C THR A 117 -30.37 28.98 -65.46
N VAL A 118 -31.13 28.04 -66.00
CA VAL A 118 -31.22 26.66 -65.47
C VAL A 118 -29.89 25.95 -65.62
N HIS A 119 -29.22 26.06 -66.78
CA HIS A 119 -27.93 25.43 -67.00
C HIS A 119 -26.86 25.96 -66.05
N THR A 120 -26.79 27.29 -65.86
CA THR A 120 -25.83 27.92 -64.95
C THR A 120 -26.10 27.57 -63.49
N ASN A 121 -27.36 27.56 -63.05
CA ASN A 121 -27.73 27.12 -61.70
C ASN A 121 -27.37 25.65 -61.47
N ASN A 122 -27.73 24.75 -62.41
CA ASN A 122 -27.40 23.33 -62.32
C ASN A 122 -25.89 23.10 -62.30
N GLN A 123 -25.12 23.82 -63.12
CA GLN A 123 -23.66 23.73 -63.08
C GLN A 123 -23.09 24.15 -61.74
N ARG A 124 -23.60 25.24 -61.17
CA ARG A 124 -23.18 25.72 -59.85
C ARG A 124 -23.50 24.70 -58.76
N ASP A 125 -24.68 24.09 -58.79
CA ASP A 125 -25.08 23.08 -57.82
C ASP A 125 -24.26 21.79 -57.97
N VAL A 126 -23.92 21.39 -59.20
CA VAL A 126 -23.00 20.28 -59.47
C VAL A 126 -21.59 20.57 -58.91
N GLU A 127 -21.07 21.79 -59.06
CA GLU A 127 -19.76 22.12 -58.52
C GLU A 127 -19.78 22.18 -56.98
N ASN A 128 -20.81 22.77 -56.39
CA ASN A 128 -20.99 22.80 -54.93
C ASN A 128 -21.07 21.39 -54.33
N THR A 129 -21.88 20.50 -54.93
CA THR A 129 -22.00 19.11 -54.46
C THR A 129 -20.70 18.32 -54.63
N LYS A 130 -19.93 18.61 -55.67
CA LYS A 130 -18.61 18.01 -55.91
C LYS A 130 -17.59 18.48 -54.87
N GLU A 131 -17.57 19.76 -54.51
CA GLU A 131 -16.73 20.27 -53.42
C GLU A 131 -17.10 19.65 -52.06
N GLU A 132 -18.39 19.53 -51.76
CA GLU A 132 -18.85 18.87 -50.54
C GLU A 132 -18.46 17.40 -50.49
N LEU A 133 -18.60 16.69 -51.62
CA LEU A 133 -18.19 15.30 -51.74
C LEU A 133 -16.68 15.14 -51.53
N GLN A 134 -15.87 16.06 -52.04
CA GLN A 134 -14.43 16.06 -51.81
C GLN A 134 -14.10 16.27 -50.32
N LYS A 135 -14.71 17.27 -49.67
CA LYS A 135 -14.53 17.51 -48.23
C LYS A 135 -14.93 16.30 -47.38
N LEU A 136 -16.01 15.60 -47.75
CA LEU A 136 -16.43 14.38 -47.05
C LEU A 136 -15.44 13.23 -47.25
N LYS A 137 -14.86 13.07 -48.45
CA LYS A 137 -13.81 12.08 -48.70
C LYS A 137 -12.57 12.33 -47.86
N GLU A 138 -12.10 13.58 -47.79
CA GLU A 138 -10.95 13.95 -46.97
C GLU A 138 -11.21 13.70 -45.47
N LYS A 139 -12.41 14.01 -44.98
CA LYS A 139 -12.80 13.70 -43.60
C LYS A 139 -12.85 12.20 -43.32
N ASN A 140 -13.39 11.40 -44.25
CA ASN A 140 -13.42 9.94 -44.09
C ASN A 140 -12.01 9.34 -44.04
N LEU A 141 -11.11 9.83 -44.90
CA LEU A 141 -9.71 9.39 -44.87
C LEU A 141 -9.03 9.72 -43.53
N ALA A 142 -9.21 10.94 -43.02
CA ALA A 142 -8.67 11.32 -41.71
C ALA A 142 -9.28 10.48 -40.56
N LEU A 143 -10.57 10.13 -40.65
CA LEU A 143 -11.23 9.24 -39.69
C LEU A 143 -10.66 7.82 -39.75
N GLU A 144 -10.38 7.29 -40.94
CA GLU A 144 -9.74 5.98 -41.11
C GLU A 144 -8.35 5.96 -40.46
N GLU A 145 -7.50 6.96 -40.74
CA GLU A 145 -6.16 7.07 -40.14
C GLU A 145 -6.21 7.15 -38.60
N THR A 146 -7.14 7.94 -38.05
CA THR A 146 -7.30 8.03 -36.58
C THR A 146 -7.79 6.73 -35.97
N THR A 147 -8.68 6.01 -36.66
CA THR A 147 -9.19 4.71 -36.22
C THR A 147 -8.09 3.66 -36.22
N GLU A 148 -7.25 3.63 -37.25
CA GLU A 148 -6.07 2.75 -37.31
C GLU A 148 -5.07 3.05 -36.20
N SER A 149 -4.76 4.34 -35.98
CA SER A 149 -3.86 4.74 -34.89
C SER A 149 -4.42 4.36 -33.52
N LEU A 150 -5.72 4.49 -33.29
CA LEU A 150 -6.35 4.13 -32.04
C LEU A 150 -6.35 2.61 -31.83
N ASN A 151 -6.64 1.84 -32.89
CA ASN A 151 -6.60 0.39 -32.83
C ASN A 151 -5.18 -0.13 -32.53
N LYS A 152 -4.14 0.49 -33.10
CA LYS A 152 -2.75 0.17 -32.77
C LYS A 152 -2.44 0.40 -31.29
N LYS A 153 -2.86 1.55 -30.74
CA LYS A 153 -2.69 1.85 -29.30
C LYS A 153 -3.47 0.88 -28.42
N TYR A 154 -4.69 0.53 -28.82
CA TYR A 154 -5.50 -0.46 -28.11
C TYR A 154 -4.81 -1.82 -28.04
N MET A 155 -4.25 -2.30 -29.16
CA MET A 155 -3.52 -3.56 -29.19
C MET A 155 -2.29 -3.55 -28.28
N GLN A 156 -1.53 -2.45 -28.23
CA GLN A 156 -0.40 -2.30 -27.32
C GLN A 156 -0.83 -2.40 -25.84
N VAL A 157 -1.91 -1.70 -25.47
CA VAL A 157 -2.44 -1.74 -24.10
C VAL A 157 -2.93 -3.15 -23.72
N VAL A 158 -3.53 -3.88 -24.67
CA VAL A 158 -3.97 -5.26 -24.46
C VAL A 158 -2.78 -6.19 -24.21
N GLU A 159 -1.70 -6.04 -24.99
CA GLU A 159 -0.47 -6.81 -24.84
C GLU A 159 0.21 -6.53 -23.49
N GLU A 160 0.40 -5.26 -23.14
CA GLU A 160 0.96 -4.85 -21.85
C GLU A 160 0.14 -5.42 -20.68
N LYS A 161 -1.20 -5.32 -20.76
CA LYS A 161 -2.09 -5.87 -19.74
C LYS A 161 -1.90 -7.39 -19.58
N SER A 162 -1.72 -8.12 -20.68
CA SER A 162 -1.47 -9.56 -20.64
C SER A 162 -0.16 -9.89 -19.93
N GLU A 163 0.90 -9.14 -20.20
CA GLU A 163 2.20 -9.33 -19.53
C GLU A 163 2.14 -9.06 -18.02
N TYR A 164 1.43 -8.00 -17.62
CA TYR A 164 1.26 -7.68 -16.21
C TYR A 164 0.45 -8.75 -15.46
N GLU A 165 -0.58 -9.31 -16.10
CA GLU A 165 -1.36 -10.40 -15.51
C GLU A 165 -0.50 -11.65 -15.30
N GLU A 166 0.35 -12.02 -16.27
CA GLU A 166 1.27 -13.16 -16.12
C GLU A 166 2.27 -12.94 -14.98
N LYS A 167 2.89 -11.75 -14.92
CA LYS A 167 3.81 -11.38 -13.82
C LYS A 167 3.10 -11.43 -12.47
N PHE A 168 1.85 -10.97 -12.40
CA PHE A 168 1.05 -10.99 -11.18
C PHE A 168 0.75 -12.43 -10.73
N GLN A 169 0.35 -13.33 -11.64
CA GLN A 169 0.10 -14.73 -11.29
C GLN A 169 1.37 -15.44 -10.83
N LYS A 170 2.52 -15.17 -11.47
CA LYS A 170 3.80 -15.74 -11.05
C LYS A 170 4.18 -15.29 -9.63
N ALA A 171 4.14 -13.99 -9.36
CA ALA A 171 4.43 -13.45 -8.04
C ALA A 171 3.50 -14.01 -6.95
N LYS A 172 2.22 -14.18 -7.29
CA LYS A 172 1.23 -14.78 -6.38
C LYS A 172 1.56 -16.23 -6.01
N GLU A 173 2.06 -17.02 -6.97
CA GLU A 173 2.45 -18.40 -6.69
C GLU A 173 3.76 -18.48 -5.90
N GLU A 174 4.74 -17.63 -6.19
CA GLU A 174 5.97 -17.50 -5.39
C GLU A 174 5.65 -17.15 -3.93
N PHE A 175 4.73 -16.21 -3.70
CA PHE A 175 4.28 -15.86 -2.36
C PHE A 175 3.63 -17.04 -1.63
N ARG A 176 2.81 -17.85 -2.32
CA ARG A 176 2.21 -19.06 -1.74
C ARG A 176 3.26 -20.11 -1.37
N GLN A 177 4.34 -20.22 -2.14
CA GLN A 177 5.44 -21.12 -1.82
C GLN A 177 6.23 -20.65 -0.60
N GLN A 178 6.51 -19.35 -0.51
CA GLN A 178 7.17 -18.75 0.65
C GLN A 178 6.34 -18.90 1.93
N ASP A 179 5.03 -18.69 1.87
CA ASP A 179 4.12 -18.88 3.01
C ASP A 179 4.14 -20.33 3.52
N LYS A 180 4.23 -21.32 2.61
CA LYS A 180 4.40 -22.74 2.99
C LYS A 180 5.74 -23.00 3.67
N GLN A 181 6.82 -22.37 3.19
CA GLN A 181 8.15 -22.51 3.79
C GLN A 181 8.20 -21.88 5.19
N ILE A 182 7.62 -20.70 5.36
CA ILE A 182 7.51 -20.02 6.66
C ILE A 182 6.78 -20.93 7.65
N LYS A 183 5.60 -21.44 7.30
CA LYS A 183 4.83 -22.36 8.16
C LYS A 183 5.59 -23.64 8.53
N TYR A 184 6.41 -24.15 7.61
CA TYR A 184 7.26 -25.30 7.88
C TYR A 184 8.37 -24.97 8.88
N LEU A 185 9.07 -23.84 8.67
CA LEU A 185 10.14 -23.39 9.56
C LEU A 185 9.61 -23.02 10.95
N GLU A 186 8.46 -22.37 11.05
CA GLU A 186 7.79 -22.07 12.34
C GLU A 186 7.53 -23.34 13.14
N ARG A 187 7.10 -24.43 12.48
CA ARG A 187 6.91 -25.73 13.14
C ARG A 187 8.23 -26.28 13.68
N ILE A 188 9.29 -26.24 12.87
CA ILE A 188 10.61 -26.73 13.27
C ILE A 188 11.17 -25.92 14.45
N VAL A 189 11.05 -24.60 14.40
CA VAL A 189 11.48 -23.72 15.50
C VAL A 189 10.71 -24.06 16.78
N SER A 190 9.38 -24.20 16.69
CA SER A 190 8.56 -24.57 17.85
C SER A 190 8.95 -25.94 18.42
N GLU A 191 9.32 -26.92 17.59
CA GLU A 191 9.78 -28.23 18.04
C GLU A 191 11.14 -28.14 18.75
N LYS A 192 12.08 -27.39 18.15
CA LYS A 192 13.41 -27.19 18.72
C LYS A 192 13.39 -26.41 20.03
N ASP A 193 12.52 -25.42 20.16
CA ASP A 193 12.33 -24.68 21.42
C ASP A 193 11.84 -25.59 22.56
N LEU A 194 10.97 -26.56 22.25
CA LEU A 194 10.53 -27.55 23.24
C LEU A 194 11.68 -28.46 23.65
N GLU A 195 12.47 -28.95 22.69
CA GLU A 195 13.64 -29.81 22.92
C GLU A 195 14.71 -29.10 23.78
N VAL A 196 15.01 -27.83 23.48
CA VAL A 196 15.94 -27.02 24.27
C VAL A 196 15.44 -26.83 25.69
N LYS A 197 14.14 -26.57 25.89
CA LYS A 197 13.55 -26.44 27.23
C LYS A 197 13.63 -27.73 28.03
N THR A 198 13.43 -28.89 27.40
CA THR A 198 13.56 -30.18 28.09
C THR A 198 15.01 -30.46 28.47
N LEU A 199 15.96 -30.25 27.55
CA LEU A 199 17.38 -30.46 27.81
C LEU A 199 17.92 -29.50 28.87
N ALA A 200 17.44 -28.25 28.90
CA ALA A 200 17.81 -27.28 29.94
C ALA A 200 17.38 -27.77 31.34
N LYS A 201 16.15 -28.28 31.48
CA LYS A 201 15.65 -28.85 32.74
C LYS A 201 16.43 -30.10 33.16
N GLU A 202 16.76 -30.98 32.22
CA GLU A 202 17.57 -32.17 32.49
C GLU A 202 18.99 -31.80 32.95
N LYS A 203 19.62 -30.82 32.28
CA LYS A 203 20.92 -30.28 32.66
C LYS A 203 20.89 -29.70 34.08
N GLU A 204 19.90 -28.87 34.40
CA GLU A 204 19.76 -28.27 35.73
C GLU A 204 19.56 -29.33 36.82
N SER A 205 18.69 -30.31 36.57
CA SER A 205 18.47 -31.45 37.47
C SER A 205 19.74 -32.26 37.70
N ALA A 206 20.50 -32.55 36.64
CA ALA A 206 21.77 -33.26 36.74
C ALA A 206 22.83 -32.47 37.53
N LEU A 207 22.97 -31.17 37.26
CA LEU A 207 23.88 -30.29 38.00
C LEU A 207 23.51 -30.19 39.48
N SER A 208 22.22 -30.10 39.80
CA SER A 208 21.73 -30.08 41.18
C SER A 208 22.08 -31.37 41.93
N ARG A 209 21.89 -32.53 41.28
CA ARG A 209 22.29 -33.85 41.85
C ARG A 209 23.79 -33.95 42.07
N LEU A 210 24.60 -33.59 41.08
CA LEU A 210 26.06 -33.62 41.18
C LEU A 210 26.57 -32.68 42.28
N SER A 211 26.00 -31.48 42.39
CA SER A 211 26.37 -30.51 43.42
C SER A 211 26.07 -31.04 44.82
N LYS A 212 24.91 -31.70 44.99
CA LYS A 212 24.54 -32.34 46.25
C LYS A 212 25.49 -33.48 46.61
N GLU A 213 25.71 -34.41 45.68
CA GLU A 213 26.62 -35.56 45.91
C GLU A 213 28.06 -35.12 46.21
N MET A 214 28.54 -34.06 45.55
CA MET A 214 29.86 -33.49 45.80
C MET A 214 29.94 -32.76 47.14
N GLY A 215 28.90 -31.99 47.49
CA GLY A 215 28.80 -31.34 48.81
C GLY A 215 28.78 -32.35 49.96
N ASP A 216 28.02 -33.45 49.81
CA ASP A 216 27.95 -34.54 50.79
C ASP A 216 29.32 -35.23 50.98
N LYS A 217 30.05 -35.48 49.88
CA LYS A 217 31.40 -36.08 49.93
C LYS A 217 32.44 -35.14 50.55
N LEU A 218 32.43 -33.86 50.20
CA LEU A 218 33.38 -32.88 50.74
C LEU A 218 33.17 -32.65 52.24
N SER A 219 31.93 -32.73 52.73
CA SER A 219 31.59 -32.55 54.15
C SER A 219 31.98 -33.75 55.02
N GLN A 220 32.02 -34.96 54.46
CA GLN A 220 32.33 -36.19 55.21
C GLN A 220 33.83 -36.41 55.44
N GLU A 221 34.71 -35.87 54.59
CA GLU A 221 36.14 -36.21 54.60
C GLU A 221 37.06 -35.09 55.11
N ASN A 222 36.55 -33.87 55.40
CA ASN A 222 37.39 -32.75 55.82
C ASN A 222 36.66 -31.75 56.72
N THR A 223 36.76 -31.90 58.05
CA THR A 223 36.23 -30.94 59.04
C THR A 223 36.98 -29.59 59.06
N ALA A 224 38.06 -29.48 58.27
CA ALA A 224 38.88 -28.26 58.14
C ALA A 224 38.59 -27.47 56.84
N ILE A 225 37.80 -28.01 55.91
CA ILE A 225 37.34 -27.24 54.75
C ILE A 225 36.16 -26.40 55.21
N ALA A 226 36.31 -25.08 55.09
CA ALA A 226 35.31 -24.08 55.44
C ALA A 226 33.89 -24.50 55.04
N ASP A 227 32.94 -24.25 55.92
CA ASP A 227 31.52 -24.52 55.70
C ASP A 227 31.07 -24.00 54.33
N LEU A 228 30.90 -24.93 53.37
CA LEU A 228 30.45 -24.62 52.02
C LEU A 228 28.98 -24.19 51.98
N SER A 229 28.28 -24.24 53.12
CA SER A 229 26.96 -23.63 53.29
C SER A 229 27.04 -22.15 53.71
N ASP A 230 28.20 -21.64 54.17
CA ASP A 230 28.37 -20.24 54.54
C ASP A 230 28.26 -19.34 53.29
N PRO A 231 27.21 -18.50 53.17
CA PRO A 231 27.04 -17.59 52.05
C PRO A 231 28.09 -16.48 52.02
N ASN A 232 28.73 -16.20 53.16
CA ASN A 232 29.72 -15.13 53.31
C ASN A 232 31.17 -15.62 53.14
N ARG A 233 31.40 -16.86 52.70
CA ARG A 233 32.76 -17.36 52.45
C ARG A 233 33.42 -16.60 51.29
N SER A 234 34.74 -16.42 51.37
CA SER A 234 35.52 -15.62 50.40
C SER A 234 35.32 -16.05 48.94
N THR A 235 35.25 -17.36 48.66
CA THR A 235 34.99 -17.88 47.31
C THR A 235 33.58 -17.60 46.82
N LYS A 236 32.56 -17.68 47.70
CA LYS A 236 31.18 -17.39 47.31
C LYS A 236 30.96 -15.90 47.08
N LEU A 237 31.61 -15.06 47.89
CA LEU A 237 31.63 -13.62 47.66
C LEU A 237 32.27 -13.29 46.30
N ALA A 238 33.39 -13.92 45.94
CA ALA A 238 34.02 -13.72 44.63
C ALA A 238 33.09 -14.12 43.47
N GLU A 239 32.36 -15.23 43.59
CA GLU A 239 31.32 -15.61 42.62
C GLU A 239 30.20 -14.56 42.52
N LEU A 240 29.68 -14.08 43.66
CA LEU A 240 28.62 -13.07 43.69
C LEU A 240 29.08 -11.74 43.07
N TYR A 241 30.33 -11.33 43.31
CA TYR A 241 30.92 -10.15 42.65
C TYR A 241 31.01 -10.34 41.13
N ASN A 242 31.40 -11.52 40.64
CA ASN A 242 31.41 -11.79 39.20
C ASN A 242 29.99 -11.74 38.60
N THR A 243 29.00 -12.32 39.26
CA THR A 243 27.60 -12.25 38.83
C THR A 243 27.07 -10.81 38.81
N LEU A 244 27.45 -9.99 39.79
CA LEU A 244 27.08 -8.59 39.84
C LEU A 244 27.61 -7.80 38.63
N TYR A 245 28.86 -8.07 38.23
CA TYR A 245 29.47 -7.42 37.06
C TYR A 245 28.89 -7.91 35.73
N ASP A 246 28.48 -9.17 35.62
CA ASP A 246 28.05 -9.77 34.35
C ASP A 246 26.55 -9.58 34.09
N ASN A 247 25.70 -9.94 35.07
CA ASN A 247 24.25 -9.98 34.89
C ASN A 247 23.59 -8.72 35.45
N GLU A 248 23.79 -8.43 36.74
CA GLU A 248 23.00 -7.40 37.44
C GLU A 248 23.33 -5.98 36.96
N TRP A 249 24.61 -5.71 36.65
CA TRP A 249 25.02 -4.42 36.09
C TRP A 249 24.39 -4.17 34.70
N THR A 250 24.39 -5.21 33.86
CA THR A 250 23.81 -5.16 32.51
C THR A 250 22.30 -4.97 32.58
N ASP A 251 21.61 -5.74 33.42
CA ASP A 251 20.15 -5.66 33.60
C ASP A 251 19.72 -4.30 34.17
N ALA A 252 20.49 -3.76 35.13
CA ALA A 252 20.21 -2.44 35.70
C ALA A 252 20.42 -1.32 34.68
N LEU A 253 21.46 -1.41 33.85
CA LEU A 253 21.72 -0.44 32.78
C LEU A 253 20.60 -0.47 31.72
N GLU A 254 20.21 -1.67 31.26
CA GLU A 254 19.13 -1.85 30.30
C GLU A 254 17.79 -1.34 30.84
N THR A 255 17.52 -1.54 32.13
CA THR A 255 16.31 -1.05 32.80
C THR A 255 16.27 0.48 32.85
N LEU A 256 17.39 1.13 33.19
CA LEU A 256 17.49 2.58 33.23
C LEU A 256 17.36 3.21 31.83
N GLN A 257 17.97 2.58 30.82
CA GLN A 257 17.84 3.01 29.42
C GLN A 257 16.41 2.81 28.91
N SER A 258 15.76 1.71 29.25
CA SER A 258 14.35 1.44 28.93
C SER A 258 13.39 2.43 29.58
N ALA A 259 13.76 2.98 30.75
CA ALA A 259 13.04 4.06 31.41
C ALA A 259 13.29 5.46 30.77
N GLY A 260 14.09 5.54 29.71
CA GLY A 260 14.35 6.75 28.96
C GLY A 260 15.53 7.59 29.45
N LEU A 261 16.39 7.04 30.32
CA LEU A 261 17.65 7.70 30.66
C LEU A 261 18.69 7.47 29.55
N ASP A 262 19.41 8.54 29.23
CA ASP A 262 20.61 8.45 28.40
C ASP A 262 21.69 7.63 29.12
N GLU A 263 22.51 6.91 28.34
CA GLU A 263 23.51 5.97 28.83
C GLU A 263 24.49 6.64 29.80
N GLU A 264 24.93 7.86 29.50
CA GLU A 264 25.85 8.60 30.36
C GLU A 264 25.23 8.90 31.75
N HIS A 265 23.94 9.19 31.78
CA HIS A 265 23.21 9.46 33.02
C HIS A 265 22.91 8.18 33.80
N ALA A 266 22.61 7.08 33.11
CA ALA A 266 22.42 5.76 33.71
C ALA A 266 23.73 5.27 34.37
N VAL A 267 24.86 5.34 33.66
CA VAL A 267 26.18 4.94 34.18
C VAL A 267 26.59 5.79 35.40
N ARG A 268 26.37 7.11 35.36
CA ARG A 268 26.67 7.99 36.50
C ARG A 268 25.84 7.62 37.74
N SER A 269 24.55 7.32 37.54
CA SER A 269 23.65 6.92 38.63
C SER A 269 24.07 5.59 39.26
N LEU A 270 24.40 4.59 38.43
CA LEU A 270 24.88 3.30 38.92
C LEU A 270 26.24 3.43 39.65
N LEU A 271 27.15 4.27 39.16
CA LEU A 271 28.41 4.55 39.81
C LEU A 271 28.23 5.21 41.19
N GLU A 272 27.27 6.13 41.33
CA GLU A 272 26.95 6.77 42.60
C GLU A 272 26.41 5.75 43.62
N ILE A 273 25.56 4.82 43.18
CA ILE A 273 25.06 3.72 44.02
C ILE A 273 26.23 2.87 44.54
N ILE A 274 27.16 2.45 43.67
CA ILE A 274 28.31 1.64 44.09
C ILE A 274 29.20 2.39 45.08
N LYS A 275 29.45 3.70 44.85
CA LYS A 275 30.24 4.52 45.79
C LYS A 275 29.58 4.61 47.16
N ASN A 276 28.26 4.83 47.19
CA ASN A 276 27.51 4.89 48.45
C ASN A 276 27.55 3.56 49.21
N ILE A 277 27.45 2.43 48.49
CA ILE A 277 27.59 1.09 49.09
C ILE A 277 29.01 0.90 49.64
N TYR A 278 30.04 1.28 48.89
CA TYR A 278 31.44 1.17 49.35
C TYR A 278 31.68 1.99 50.62
N ASP A 279 31.23 3.24 50.64
CA ASP A 279 31.40 4.13 51.79
C ASP A 279 30.67 3.59 53.04
N PHE A 280 29.48 3.01 52.84
CA PHE A 280 28.75 2.33 53.91
C PHE A 280 29.53 1.12 54.44
N CYS A 281 30.00 0.24 53.54
CA CYS A 281 30.78 -0.95 53.93
C CYS A 281 32.08 -0.58 54.63
N SER A 282 32.77 0.48 54.20
CA SER A 282 33.99 0.94 54.86
C SER A 282 33.71 1.41 56.29
N LYS A 283 32.64 2.19 56.51
CA LYS A 283 32.24 2.62 57.85
C LYS A 283 31.91 1.43 58.75
N VAL A 284 31.11 0.49 58.27
CA VAL A 284 30.76 -0.73 59.04
C VAL A 284 31.99 -1.55 59.40
N LYS A 285 32.93 -1.70 58.46
CA LYS A 285 34.21 -2.38 58.70
C LYS A 285 34.98 -1.68 59.82
N ASP A 286 35.12 -0.37 59.75
CA ASP A 286 35.88 0.41 60.73
C ASP A 286 35.22 0.35 62.12
N ASP A 287 33.89 0.45 62.18
CA ASP A 287 33.11 0.30 63.42
C ASP A 287 33.28 -1.10 64.03
N HIS A 288 33.18 -2.15 63.21
CA HIS A 288 33.38 -3.53 63.67
C HIS A 288 34.82 -3.77 64.14
N MET A 289 35.82 -3.22 63.46
CA MET A 289 37.21 -3.30 63.89
C MET A 289 37.42 -2.58 65.22
N GLN A 290 36.85 -1.39 65.40
CA GLN A 290 36.92 -0.67 66.68
C GLN A 290 36.20 -1.44 67.81
N GLN A 291 35.05 -2.05 67.53
CA GLN A 291 34.35 -2.89 68.51
C GLN A 291 35.18 -4.13 68.88
N LEU A 292 35.80 -4.77 67.89
CA LEU A 292 36.66 -5.93 68.10
C LEU A 292 37.89 -5.55 68.92
N GLU A 293 38.57 -4.45 68.56
CA GLU A 293 39.70 -3.90 69.32
C GLU A 293 39.29 -3.56 70.74
N ALA A 294 38.15 -2.89 70.95
CA ALA A 294 37.62 -2.59 72.27
C ALA A 294 37.35 -3.85 73.09
N HIS A 295 36.76 -4.89 72.49
CA HIS A 295 36.52 -6.17 73.16
C HIS A 295 37.79 -6.98 73.42
N LEU A 296 38.79 -6.91 72.55
CA LEU A 296 40.08 -7.58 72.72
C LEU A 296 40.98 -6.86 73.74
N MET A 297 40.83 -5.54 73.89
CA MET A 297 41.60 -4.72 74.84
C MET A 297 40.93 -4.56 76.22
N ASN A 298 39.62 -4.82 76.34
CA ASN A 298 38.90 -4.73 77.62
C ASN A 298 39.35 -5.74 78.71
N PRO A 299 39.71 -7.01 78.41
CA PRO A 299 40.12 -7.97 79.43
C PRO A 299 41.45 -7.60 80.12
N PHE A 300 42.29 -6.76 79.49
CA PHE A 300 43.59 -6.38 80.02
C PHE A 300 43.49 -5.15 80.95
N LEU A 301 42.64 -4.17 80.62
CA LEU A 301 42.41 -2.97 81.43
C LEU A 301 41.46 -3.22 82.60
N GLN A 302 40.46 -4.08 82.43
CA GLN A 302 39.61 -4.52 83.54
C GLN A 302 40.42 -5.30 84.58
N ARG A 303 41.57 -5.89 84.18
CA ARG A 303 42.50 -6.57 85.10
C ARG A 303 43.39 -5.65 85.96
N GLN A 304 43.66 -4.42 85.51
CA GLN A 304 44.47 -3.46 86.27
C GLN A 304 43.65 -2.58 87.23
N ALA A 305 42.35 -2.40 86.96
CA ALA A 305 41.45 -1.63 87.83
C ALA A 305 41.22 -2.32 89.20
N TRP A 306 41.03 -3.65 89.26
CA TRP A 306 40.89 -4.35 90.55
C TRP A 306 42.20 -4.47 91.36
N ALA A 307 43.35 -4.29 90.69
CA ALA A 307 44.66 -4.32 91.36
C ALA A 307 45.03 -2.97 92.03
N THR A 308 44.40 -1.86 91.62
CA THR A 308 44.68 -0.53 92.19
C THR A 308 43.66 -0.10 93.24
N GLU A 309 42.42 -0.59 93.18
CA GLU A 309 41.40 -0.35 94.21
C GLU A 309 41.61 -1.18 95.50
N SER A 310 42.37 -2.28 95.42
CA SER A 310 42.70 -3.12 96.59
C SER A 310 43.83 -2.58 97.47
N VAL A 311 44.54 -1.52 97.07
CA VAL A 311 45.68 -0.95 97.82
C VAL A 311 45.32 0.32 98.60
N SER A 312 44.16 0.94 98.35
CA SER A 312 43.79 2.23 98.99
C SER A 312 42.88 2.13 100.24
N SER A 313 42.58 0.93 100.75
CA SER A 313 41.70 0.74 101.93
C SER A 313 42.36 0.10 103.16
N GLN A 314 43.68 0.19 103.31
CA GLN A 314 44.36 -0.13 104.58
C GLN A 314 45.05 1.11 105.15
N ALA A 315 44.28 1.94 105.86
CA ALA A 315 44.78 2.76 106.95
C ALA A 315 44.41 2.08 108.28
N PRO A 316 45.37 1.81 109.18
CA PRO A 316 45.14 1.03 110.39
C PRO A 316 44.59 1.91 111.52
N LYS A 317 43.46 1.52 112.12
CA LYS A 317 43.06 2.02 113.44
C LYS A 317 43.18 0.91 114.49
N GLN A 318 44.33 1.00 115.14
CA GLN A 318 44.68 0.58 116.50
C GLN A 318 43.65 -0.19 117.35
N VAL A 319 44.08 -1.39 117.72
CA VAL A 319 44.12 -1.99 119.06
C VAL A 319 43.67 -1.09 120.23
N ARG A 320 42.71 -1.59 121.02
CA ARG A 320 42.64 -1.57 122.51
C ARG A 320 41.51 -2.52 122.92
N SER A 321 41.84 -3.73 123.34
CA SER A 321 42.08 -4.16 124.73
C SER A 321 40.84 -4.80 125.36
N ILE A 322 40.98 -6.11 125.58
CA ILE A 322 40.31 -6.99 126.54
C ILE A 322 40.01 -6.27 127.87
N ILE A 323 38.86 -6.57 128.50
CA ILE A 323 38.71 -6.90 129.94
C ILE A 323 37.26 -7.37 130.21
N ILE A 324 37.18 -8.64 130.63
CA ILE A 324 36.16 -9.39 131.39
C ILE A 324 34.74 -9.51 130.79
#